data_AF-A0A7Y0W4E7-F1
#
_entry.id   AF-A0A7Y0W4E7-F1
#
_cell.length_a   1.000
_cell.length_b   1.000
_cell.length_c   1.000
_cell.angle_alpha   90.00
_cell.angle_beta   90.00
_cell.angle_gamma   90.00
#
_symmetry.space_group_name_H-M   'P 1'
#
loop_
_entity.id
_entity.type
_entity.pdbx_description
1 polymer ?
#
loop_
_entity_poly.entity_id
_entity_poly.type
_entity_poly.pdbx_seq_one_letter_code
_entity_poly.pdbx_strand_id
1 'polypeptide(L)' 'MYSQADLAMDLEKALVNGFDVFRISKLAFEIYQNHGLEITARMDRALLTLMAMEDGEEFELTESELLGLISAIKAV' A
#
# COMPACT_ATOMS: atom_id res chain seq x y z
N MET A 1 -14.99 4.08 -8.73
CA MET A 1 -13.78 4.91 -8.80
C MET A 1 -13.06 4.75 -7.48
N TYR A 2 -12.10 3.85 -7.46
CA TYR A 2 -11.20 3.63 -6.34
C TYR A 2 -10.33 4.87 -6.12
N SER A 3 -10.37 5.42 -4.91
CA SER A 3 -9.75 6.69 -4.58
C SER A 3 -8.52 6.53 -3.68
N GLN A 4 -7.79 7.63 -3.46
CA GLN A 4 -6.69 7.67 -2.49
C GLN A 4 -7.19 7.42 -1.05
N ALA A 5 -8.41 7.83 -0.73
CA ALA A 5 -9.02 7.59 0.57
C ALA A 5 -9.31 6.10 0.77
N ASP A 6 -9.79 5.41 -0.28
CA ASP A 6 -10.02 3.97 -0.25
C ASP A 6 -8.70 3.22 -0.04
N LEU A 7 -7.65 3.58 -0.81
CA LEU A 7 -6.30 3.01 -0.64
C LEU A 7 -5.77 3.19 0.79
N ALA A 8 -5.83 4.41 1.32
CA ALA A 8 -5.33 4.67 2.66
C ALA A 8 -6.11 3.89 3.72
N MET A 9 -7.44 3.80 3.57
CA MET A 9 -8.29 3.02 4.48
C MET A 9 -7.97 1.52 4.43
N ASP A 10 -7.75 0.96 3.25
CA ASP A 10 -7.43 -0.47 3.12
C ASP A 10 -6.05 -0.81 3.72
N LEU A 11 -5.06 0.07 3.54
CA LEU A 11 -3.75 -0.07 4.17
C LEU A 11 -3.83 0.04 5.70
N GLU A 12 -4.63 0.97 6.23
CA GLU A 12 -4.85 1.08 7.68
C GLU A 12 -5.54 -0.15 8.26
N LYS A 13 -6.51 -0.72 7.55
CA LYS A 13 -7.15 -1.98 7.96
C LYS A 13 -6.16 -3.14 8.01
N ALA A 14 -5.19 -3.19 7.10
CA ALA A 14 -4.15 -4.22 7.10
C ALA A 14 -3.30 -4.19 8.39
N LEU A 15 -3.10 -2.99 8.96
CA LEU A 15 -2.33 -2.76 10.18
C LEU A 15 -3.07 -3.11 11.48
N VAL A 16 -4.41 -3.21 11.46
CA VAL A 16 -5.22 -3.49 12.67
C VAL A 16 -4.79 -4.81 13.35
N ASN A 17 -4.30 -5.77 12.57
CA ASN A 17 -3.86 -7.08 13.04
C ASN A 17 -2.32 -7.21 13.08
N GLY A 18 -1.62 -6.09 13.26
CA GLY A 18 -0.17 -6.00 13.28
C GLY A 18 0.45 -5.79 11.90
N PHE A 19 1.67 -5.25 11.89
CA PHE A 19 2.48 -5.08 10.70
C PHE A 19 3.00 -6.44 10.19
N ASP A 20 2.63 -6.80 8.97
CA ASP A 20 3.02 -8.04 8.31
C ASP A 20 3.30 -7.77 6.84
N VAL A 21 4.57 -7.91 6.45
CA VAL A 21 5.08 -7.59 5.11
C VAL A 21 4.31 -8.35 4.02
N PHE A 22 4.15 -9.66 4.19
CA PHE A 22 3.47 -10.51 3.20
C PHE A 22 2.00 -10.11 3.01
N ARG A 23 1.28 -9.81 4.09
CA ARG A 23 -0.11 -9.37 4.04
C ARG A 23 -0.24 -8.02 3.34
N ILE A 24 0.67 -7.10 3.60
CA ILE A 24 0.67 -5.76 3.00
C ILE A 24 0.99 -5.85 1.50
N SER A 25 2.03 -6.60 1.12
CA SER A 25 2.39 -6.84 -0.29
C SER A 25 1.23 -7.46 -1.06
N LYS A 26 0.64 -8.53 -0.51
CA LYS A 26 -0.51 -9.21 -1.12
C LYS A 26 -1.71 -8.29 -1.31
N LEU A 27 -2.04 -7.47 -0.30
CA LEU A 27 -3.12 -6.49 -0.40
C LEU A 27 -2.83 -5.47 -1.51
N ALA A 28 -1.59 -4.97 -1.60
CA ALA A 28 -1.21 -4.04 -2.66
C ALA A 28 -1.37 -4.66 -4.06
N PHE A 29 -0.97 -5.93 -4.22
CA PHE A 29 -1.18 -6.68 -5.46
C PHE A 29 -2.67 -6.83 -5.80
N GLU A 30 -3.51 -7.20 -4.84
CA GLU A 30 -4.96 -7.33 -5.04
C GLU A 30 -5.60 -6.00 -5.46
N ILE A 31 -5.23 -4.88 -4.82
CA ILE A 31 -5.71 -3.55 -5.19
C ILE A 31 -5.27 -3.19 -6.61
N TYR A 32 -4.00 -3.43 -6.94
CA TYR A 32 -3.45 -3.12 -8.26
C TYR A 32 -4.17 -3.88 -9.38
N GLN A 33 -4.46 -5.17 -9.18
CA GLN A 33 -5.20 -5.99 -10.15
C GLN A 33 -6.66 -5.55 -10.29
N ASN A 34 -7.34 -5.27 -9.17
CA ASN A 34 -8.77 -4.95 -9.17
C ASN A 34 -9.07 -3.52 -9.64
N HIS A 35 -8.14 -2.59 -9.43
CA HIS A 35 -8.36 -1.16 -9.64
C HIS A 35 -7.35 -0.51 -10.59
N GLY A 36 -6.55 -1.28 -11.33
CA GLY A 36 -5.45 -0.76 -12.16
C GLY A 36 -5.86 0.31 -13.19
N LEU A 37 -7.11 0.34 -13.65
CA LEU A 37 -7.62 1.39 -14.55
C LEU A 37 -8.06 2.68 -13.82
N GLU A 38 -8.22 2.60 -12.50
CA GLU A 38 -8.74 3.67 -11.63
C GLU A 38 -7.63 4.34 -10.81
N ILE A 39 -6.49 3.66 -10.62
CA ILE A 39 -5.39 4.17 -9.80
C ILE A 39 -4.66 5.35 -10.48
N THR A 40 -4.34 6.36 -9.68
CA THR A 40 -3.50 7.49 -10.12
C THR A 40 -2.02 7.10 -10.13
N ALA A 41 -1.17 7.85 -10.84
CA ALA A 41 0.28 7.62 -10.83
C ALA A 41 0.92 7.66 -9.42
N ARG A 42 0.30 8.36 -8.45
CA ARG A 42 0.76 8.35 -7.06
C ARG A 42 0.41 7.04 -6.35
N MET A 43 -0.81 6.56 -6.56
CA MET A 43 -1.27 5.27 -6.01
C MET A 43 -0.48 4.12 -6.61
N ASP A 44 -0.24 4.17 -7.93
CA ASP A 44 0.59 3.22 -8.67
C ASP A 44 1.97 3.05 -8.02
N ARG A 45 2.72 4.15 -7.81
CA ARG A 45 4.03 4.09 -7.15
C ARG A 45 3.98 3.52 -5.74
N ALA A 46 2.97 3.89 -4.95
CA ALA A 46 2.80 3.34 -3.62
C ALA A 46 2.55 1.83 -3.67
N LEU A 47 1.65 1.37 -4.54
CA LEU A 47 1.33 -0.04 -4.70
C LEU A 47 2.54 -0.85 -5.20
N LEU A 48 3.28 -0.35 -6.20
CA LEU A 48 4.51 -0.97 -6.69
C LEU A 48 5.56 -1.10 -5.58
N THR A 49 5.71 -0.08 -4.72
CA THR A 49 6.63 -0.13 -3.58
C THR A 49 6.21 -1.20 -2.58
N LEU A 50 4.92 -1.29 -2.26
CA LEU A 50 4.40 -2.27 -1.30
C LEU A 50 4.49 -3.71 -1.82
N MET A 51 4.23 -3.92 -3.12
CA MET A 51 4.40 -5.24 -3.74
C MET A 51 5.85 -5.71 -3.73
N ALA A 52 6.81 -4.80 -3.93
CA ALA A 52 8.23 -5.15 -3.91
C ALA A 52 8.71 -5.63 -2.52
N MET A 53 7.97 -5.35 -1.44
CA MET A 53 8.37 -5.76 -0.09
C MET A 53 8.46 -7.28 0.07
N GLU A 54 7.79 -8.08 -0.78
CA GLU A 54 7.92 -9.55 -0.75
C GLU A 54 9.15 -10.08 -1.50
N ASP A 55 9.85 -9.24 -2.27
CA ASP A 55 11.00 -9.63 -3.09
C ASP A 55 12.30 -9.79 -2.25
N GLY A 56 12.37 -9.21 -1.05
CA GLY A 56 13.51 -9.32 -0.14
C GLY A 56 13.54 -8.26 0.96
N GLU A 57 14.31 -8.53 2.03
CA GLU A 57 14.46 -7.64 3.20
C GLU A 57 14.95 -6.23 2.80
N GLU A 58 15.67 -6.09 1.69
CA GLU A 58 16.14 -4.81 1.17
C GLU A 58 15.02 -3.90 0.64
N PHE A 59 13.85 -4.46 0.35
CA PHE A 59 12.67 -3.74 -0.12
C PHE A 59 11.60 -3.59 0.96
N GLU A 60 11.76 -4.26 2.10
CA GLU A 60 10.82 -4.18 3.21
C GLU A 60 10.81 -2.78 3.80
N LEU A 61 9.62 -2.18 3.85
CA LEU A 61 9.38 -0.99 4.67
C LEU A 61 9.31 -1.40 6.13
N THR A 62 9.76 -0.52 7.02
CA THR A 62 9.37 -0.57 8.42
C THR A 62 7.92 -0.12 8.61
N GLU A 63 7.30 -0.49 9.73
CA GLU A 63 5.95 -0.02 10.09
C GLU A 63 5.85 1.51 10.07
N SER A 64 6.89 2.21 10.54
CA SER A 64 6.95 3.67 10.54
C SER A 64 6.98 4.26 9.13
N GLU A 65 7.70 3.62 8.19
CA GLU A 65 7.76 4.07 6.80
C GLU A 65 6.42 3.85 6.09
N LEU A 66 5.74 2.73 6.38
CA LEU A 66 4.38 2.49 5.89
C LEU A 66 3.38 3.54 6.42
N LEU A 67 3.42 3.88 7.71
CA LEU A 67 2.59 4.95 8.27
C LEU A 67 2.89 6.31 7.63
N GLY A 68 4.17 6.57 7.31
CA GLY A 68 4.58 7.74 6.53
C GLY A 68 4.00 7.74 5.12
N LEU A 69 4.02 6.60 4.44
CA LEU A 69 3.44 6.42 3.11
C LEU A 69 1.92 6.65 3.12
N ILE A 70 1.19 6.06 4.08
CA ILE A 70 -0.25 6.26 4.26
C ILE A 70 -0.56 7.74 4.49
N SER A 71 0.20 8.39 5.38
CA SER A 71 0.04 9.83 5.64
C SER A 71 0.27 10.66 4.38
N ALA A 72 1.26 10.30 3.58
CA ALA A 72 1.54 10.95 2.30
C ALA A 72 0.40 10.71 1.28
N ILE A 73 -0.24 9.54 1.26
CA ILE A 73 -1.40 9.29 0.38
C ILE A 73 -2.57 10.20 0.75
N LYS A 74 -2.78 10.47 2.05
CA LYS A 74 -3.89 11.28 2.57
C LYS A 74 -3.73 12.80 2.45
N ALA A 75 -2.52 13.30 2.29
CA ALA A 75 -2.20 14.74 2.40
C ALA A 75 -2.66 15.61 1.20
N VAL A 76 -3.83 15.33 0.62
CA VAL A 76 -4.40 16.02 -0.56
C VAL A 76 -5.75 16.62 -0.23
#